data_AF-A0A381TXC0-F1
#
_entry.id   AF-A0A381TXC0-F1
#
_cell.length_a   1.000
_cell.length_b   1.000
_cell.length_c   1.000
_cell.angle_alpha   90.00
_cell.angle_beta   90.00
_cell.angle_gamma   90.00
#
_symmetry.space_group_name_H-M   'P 1'
#
loop_
_entity.id
_entity.type
_entity.pdbx_description
1 polymer ?
#
loop_
_entity_poly.entity_id
_entity_poly.type
_entity_poly.pdbx_seq_one_letter_code
_entity_poly.pdbx_strand_id
1 'polypeptide(L)'
;RQWVDLNANLKLYLSDDYWGSTVPILSLSSELFPLSKLPFRIGIALGGETGFIWGAGFSLRLGSLILDIGGGQYGGSFNDATGMNAGFSLRIEK
;
A
#
# COMPACT_ATOMS: atom_id res chain seq x y z
N ARG A 1 7.19 10.94 20.81
CA ARG A 1 5.99 10.50 20.06
C ARG A 1 6.43 10.22 18.63
N GLN A 2 6.22 9.01 18.15
CA GLN A 2 6.54 8.62 16.78
C GLN A 2 5.49 9.24 15.85
N TRP A 3 5.95 9.98 14.85
CA TRP A 3 5.12 10.77 13.95
C TRP A 3 5.07 10.19 12.53
N VAL A 4 6.05 9.34 12.22
CA VAL A 4 6.19 8.65 10.94
C VAL A 4 6.89 7.31 11.14
N ASP A 5 6.42 6.29 10.42
CA ASP A 5 7.11 5.03 10.19
C ASP A 5 7.47 4.93 8.71
N LEU A 6 8.73 4.59 8.42
CA LEU A 6 9.20 4.35 7.06
C LEU A 6 9.43 2.86 6.88
N ASN A 7 8.82 2.30 5.85
CA ASN A 7 8.88 0.88 5.53
C ASN A 7 9.47 0.69 4.14
N ALA A 8 10.40 -0.24 4.02
CA ALA A 8 10.95 -0.68 2.74
C ALA A 8 10.73 -2.19 2.60
N ASN A 9 10.41 -2.65 1.40
CA ASN A 9 10.20 -4.05 1.14
C ASN A 9 10.73 -4.44 -0.24
N LEU A 10 11.36 -5.62 -0.31
CA LEU A 10 11.76 -6.28 -1.53
C LEU A 10 10.99 -7.59 -1.63
N LYS A 11 10.23 -7.77 -2.71
CA LYS A 11 9.49 -8.99 -3.00
C LYS A 11 10.07 -9.67 -4.24
N LEU A 12 10.38 -10.95 -4.10
CA LEU A 12 10.91 -11.81 -5.15
C LEU A 12 9.90 -12.93 -5.40
N TYR A 13 9.63 -13.24 -6.67
CA TYR A 13 8.93 -14.46 -7.06
C TYR A 13 9.91 -15.41 -7.74
N LEU A 14 9.66 -16.71 -7.62
CA LEU A 14 10.51 -17.77 -8.19
C LEU A 14 10.02 -18.28 -9.55
N SER A 15 8.86 -17.80 -10.02
CA SER A 15 8.23 -18.19 -11.27
C SER A 15 7.40 -17.04 -11.85
N ASP A 16 7.19 -17.07 -13.16
CA ASP A 16 6.27 -16.20 -13.89
C ASP A 16 4.92 -16.91 -14.04
N ASP A 17 3.94 -16.49 -13.25
CA ASP A 17 2.60 -17.06 -13.18
C ASP A 17 1.56 -15.93 -13.22
N TYR A 18 0.26 -16.26 -13.28
CA TYR A 18 -0.83 -15.27 -13.30
C TYR A 18 -0.82 -14.27 -12.12
N TRP A 19 -0.17 -14.61 -10.99
CA TRP A 19 -0.12 -13.78 -9.78
C TRP A 19 1.29 -13.33 -9.38
N GLY A 20 2.30 -13.61 -10.19
CA GLY A 20 3.71 -13.42 -9.82
C GLY A 20 4.61 -13.24 -11.02
N SER A 21 5.63 -12.41 -10.87
CA SER A 21 6.64 -12.20 -11.90
C SER A 21 8.04 -12.35 -11.34
N THR A 22 8.91 -13.01 -12.09
CA THR A 22 10.35 -13.11 -11.83
C THR A 22 11.03 -11.74 -11.76
N VAL A 23 10.39 -10.68 -12.28
CA VAL A 23 10.80 -9.29 -12.07
C VAL A 23 10.56 -8.91 -10.60
N PRO A 24 11.62 -8.58 -9.83
CA PRO A 24 11.48 -8.23 -8.43
C PRO A 24 10.68 -6.95 -8.24
N ILE A 25 9.97 -6.84 -7.11
CA ILE A 25 9.25 -5.62 -6.72
C ILE A 25 9.98 -4.97 -5.55
N LEU A 26 10.45 -3.75 -5.74
CA LEU A 26 10.94 -2.88 -4.66
C LEU A 26 9.84 -1.91 -4.27
N SER A 27 9.54 -1.79 -2.98
CA SER A 27 8.53 -0.85 -2.48
C SER A 27 9.01 -0.06 -1.28
N LEU A 28 8.53 1.17 -1.21
CA LEU A 28 8.76 2.12 -0.12
C LEU A 28 7.41 2.67 0.31
N SER A 29 7.18 2.73 1.61
CA SER A 29 5.96 3.32 2.16
C SER A 29 6.22 4.08 3.45
N SER A 30 5.32 5.01 3.73
CA SER A 30 5.32 5.84 4.92
C SER A 30 3.96 5.73 5.60
N GLU A 31 3.97 5.50 6.90
CA GLU A 31 2.80 5.59 7.77
C GLU A 31 2.93 6.82 8.67
N LEU A 32 2.04 7.77 8.49
CA LEU A 32 1.99 9.05 9.21
C LEU A 32 0.94 8.99 10.30
N PHE A 33 1.27 9.50 11.49
CA PHE A 33 0.38 9.52 12.64
C PHE A 33 0.01 10.95 13.08
N PRO A 34 -0.60 11.78 12.21
CA PRO A 34 -0.97 13.16 12.58
C PRO A 34 -2.01 13.18 13.70
N LEU A 35 -2.90 12.18 13.74
CA LEU A 35 -3.78 11.87 14.86
C LEU A 35 -3.63 10.39 15.21
N SER A 36 -3.50 10.05 16.49
CA SER A 36 -3.31 8.66 16.94
C SER A 36 -4.45 7.71 16.54
N LYS A 37 -5.64 8.25 16.25
CA LYS A 37 -6.82 7.49 15.82
C LYS A 37 -7.00 7.43 14.31
N LEU A 38 -6.20 8.19 13.54
CA LEU A 38 -6.30 8.28 12.09
C LEU A 38 -4.92 8.23 11.41
N PRO A 39 -4.20 7.09 11.46
CA PRO A 39 -2.99 6.90 10.68
C PRO A 39 -3.26 7.01 9.18
N PHE A 40 -2.35 7.64 8.44
CA PHE A 40 -2.36 7.73 6.97
C PHE A 40 -1.18 6.97 6.41
N ARG A 41 -1.37 6.29 5.28
CA ARG A 41 -0.34 5.50 4.61
C ARG A 41 -0.21 5.97 3.17
N ILE A 42 1.01 6.12 2.70
CA ILE A 42 1.33 6.35 1.29
C ILE A 42 2.49 5.46 0.90
N GLY A 43 2.48 4.91 -0.30
CA GLY A 43 3.55 4.05 -0.77
C GLY A 43 3.68 4.03 -2.28
N ILE A 44 4.87 3.67 -2.72
CA ILE A 44 5.21 3.41 -4.10
C ILE A 44 5.88 2.04 -4.22
N ALA A 45 5.73 1.41 -5.37
CA ALA A 45 6.47 0.22 -5.74
C ALA A 45 6.91 0.29 -7.21
N LEU A 46 8.03 -0.36 -7.51
CA LEU A 46 8.62 -0.46 -8.83
C LEU A 46 8.99 -1.91 -9.11
N GLY A 47 8.72 -2.36 -10.33
CA GLY A 47 8.96 -3.73 -10.80
C GLY A 47 7.70 -4.60 -10.79
N GLY A 48 7.88 -5.91 -10.98
CA GLY A 48 6.79 -6.84 -11.28
C GLY A 48 6.11 -6.53 -12.62
N GLU A 49 5.02 -7.24 -12.90
CA GLU A 49 4.28 -7.15 -14.17
C GLU A 49 3.72 -5.75 -14.44
N THR A 50 3.27 -5.06 -13.39
CA THR A 50 2.64 -3.74 -13.51
C THR A 50 3.63 -2.57 -13.54
N GLY A 51 4.94 -2.82 -13.38
CA GLY A 51 5.95 -1.75 -13.43
C GLY A 51 5.86 -0.77 -12.25
N PHE A 52 5.23 0.39 -12.42
CA PHE A 52 5.08 1.39 -11.35
C PHE A 52 3.73 1.28 -10.64
N ILE A 53 3.75 1.36 -9.32
CA ILE A 53 2.57 1.31 -8.46
C ILE A 53 2.67 2.47 -7.47
N TRP A 54 1.56 3.16 -7.22
CA TRP A 54 1.44 4.05 -6.07
C TRP A 54 0.09 3.86 -5.40
N GLY A 55 0.04 4.11 -4.09
CA GLY A 55 -1.18 3.99 -3.33
C GLY A 55 -1.18 4.84 -2.09
N ALA A 56 -2.38 5.14 -1.61
CA ALA A 56 -2.62 5.85 -0.37
C ALA A 56 -3.78 5.20 0.38
N GLY A 57 -3.79 5.33 1.69
CA GLY A 57 -4.86 4.84 2.54
C GLY A 57 -4.82 5.46 3.92
N PHE A 58 -5.82 5.15 4.72
CA PHE A 58 -5.87 5.55 6.12
C PHE A 58 -6.54 4.48 6.96
N SER A 59 -6.33 4.56 8.27
CA SER A 59 -6.95 3.67 9.25
C SER A 59 -7.78 4.51 10.21
N LEU A 60 -9.05 4.20 10.39
CA LEU A 60 -9.90 4.81 11.40
C LEU A 60 -10.01 3.87 12.60
N ARG A 61 -9.47 4.29 13.75
CA ARG A 61 -9.53 3.54 15.02
C ARG A 61 -10.74 3.98 15.85
N LEU A 62 -11.74 3.12 15.96
CA LEU A 62 -12.99 3.28 16.72
C LEU A 62 -13.01 2.31 17.92
N GLY A 63 -12.20 2.61 18.94
CA GLY A 63 -12.03 1.70 20.09
C GLY A 63 -11.29 0.43 19.66
N SER A 64 -11.89 -0.73 19.91
CA SER A 64 -11.39 -2.03 19.45
C SER A 64 -11.57 -2.26 17.94
N LEU A 65 -12.36 -1.44 17.25
CA LEU A 65 -12.62 -1.59 15.82
C LEU A 65 -11.64 -0.72 15.01
N ILE A 66 -11.03 -1.30 13.98
CA ILE A 66 -10.18 -0.58 13.03
C ILE A 66 -10.72 -0.77 11.62
N LEU A 67 -11.03 0.32 10.95
CA LEU A 67 -11.40 0.35 9.54
C LEU A 67 -10.23 0.89 8.72
N ASP A 68 -9.67 0.07 7.85
CA ASP A 68 -8.70 0.48 6.85
C ASP A 68 -9.39 0.78 5.53
N ILE A 69 -9.06 1.89 4.90
CA ILE A 69 -9.48 2.23 3.54
C ILE A 69 -8.25 2.62 2.76
N GLY A 70 -8.12 2.11 1.54
CA GLY A 70 -7.00 2.45 0.67
C GLY A 70 -7.32 2.28 -0.80
N GLY A 71 -6.50 2.89 -1.63
CA GLY A 71 -6.57 2.78 -3.08
C GLY A 71 -5.29 3.26 -3.73
N GLY A 72 -5.20 3.12 -5.03
CA GLY A 72 -3.97 3.33 -5.77
C GLY A 72 -4.11 3.04 -7.26
N GLN A 73 -2.99 3.10 -7.95
CA GLN A 73 -2.89 2.88 -9.39
C GLN A 73 -1.65 2.05 -9.72
N TYR A 74 -1.70 1.37 -10.86
CA TYR A 74 -0.61 0.56 -11.40
C TYR A 74 -0.34 0.90 -12.86
N GLY A 75 0.85 0.57 -13.36
CA GLY A 75 1.26 0.78 -14.75
C GLY A 75 1.56 2.22 -15.14
N GLY A 76 1.57 3.15 -14.18
CA GLY A 76 1.76 4.58 -14.44
C GLY A 76 1.07 5.45 -13.38
N SER A 77 0.92 6.74 -13.67
CA SER A 77 0.20 7.69 -12.81
C SER A 77 -0.75 8.55 -13.65
N PHE A 78 -1.93 8.84 -13.11
CA PHE A 78 -2.93 9.68 -13.77
C PHE A 78 -3.37 9.10 -15.12
N ASN A 79 -3.25 9.85 -16.21
CA ASN A 79 -3.74 9.43 -17.53
C ASN A 79 -2.92 8.31 -18.16
N ASP A 80 -1.73 8.03 -17.63
CA ASP A 80 -0.85 6.97 -18.12
C ASP A 80 -0.99 5.68 -17.29
N ALA A 81 -1.86 5.66 -16.28
CA ALA A 81 -2.09 4.47 -15.46
C ALA A 81 -2.88 3.42 -16.24
N THR A 82 -2.45 2.16 -16.15
CA THR A 82 -3.12 1.03 -16.82
C THR A 82 -4.21 0.39 -15.96
N GLY A 83 -4.25 0.70 -14.66
CA GLY A 83 -5.27 0.20 -13.76
C GLY A 83 -5.34 0.97 -12.43
N MET A 84 -6.46 0.81 -11.74
CA MET A 84 -6.72 1.38 -10.41
C MET A 84 -7.21 0.31 -9.45
N ASN A 85 -6.93 0.48 -8.16
CA ASN A 85 -7.51 -0.33 -7.11
C ASN A 85 -8.11 0.51 -5.98
N ALA A 86 -9.09 -0.07 -5.31
CA ALA A 86 -9.63 0.41 -4.06
C ALA A 86 -9.99 -0.79 -3.19
N GLY A 87 -9.84 -0.63 -1.88
CA GLY A 87 -10.12 -1.69 -0.92
C GLY A 87 -10.38 -1.13 0.47
N PHE A 88 -11.04 -1.94 1.27
CA PHE A 88 -11.23 -1.66 2.68
C PHE A 88 -11.05 -2.94 3.50
N SER A 89 -10.65 -2.80 4.76
CA SER A 89 -10.51 -3.92 5.70
C SER A 89 -11.08 -3.52 7.05
N LEU A 90 -11.70 -4.48 7.73
CA LEU A 90 -12.23 -4.31 9.07
C LEU A 90 -11.49 -5.28 10.00
N ARG A 91 -10.90 -4.76 11.08
CA ARG A 91 -10.19 -5.56 12.09
C ARG A 91 -10.67 -5.21 13.49
N ILE A 92 -10.60 -6.19 14.38
CA ILE A 92 -10.87 -6.01 15.81
C ILE A 92 -9.55 -6.23 16.56
N GLU A 93 -9.05 -5.19 17.24
CA GLU A 93 -7.94 -5.27 18.18
C GLU A 93 -8.49 -5.40 19.61
N LYS A 94 -7.97 -6.38 20.34
CA LYS A 94 -8.43 -6.76 21.68
C LYS A 94 -7.73 -5.95 22.76
#